data_AF-A0A812MPE8-F1
#
_entry.id   AF-A0A812MPE8-F1
#
_cell.length_a   1.000
_cell.length_b   1.000
_cell.length_c   1.000
_cell.angle_alpha   90.00
_cell.angle_beta   90.00
_cell.angle_gamma   90.00
#
_symmetry.space_group_name_H-M   'P 1'
#
loop_
_entity.id
_entity.type
_entity.pdbx_description
1 polymer ?
#
loop_
_entity_poly.entity_id
_entity_poly.type
_entity_poly.pdbx_seq_one_letter_code
_entity_poly.pdbx_strand_id
1 'polypeptide(L)'
;MRGVSMLLLEKDSMPGITTKRMDCQGVWPSGTTYVEFDQVKVPVANLIGKENEGFGVIMKNFNHERWGFVVQATRFSRVLLEDSWNFANKRSTFGKKLVEHPVIRWKLAEMTRQVEGIHHWLENMTFQLCQMPKDQAMTTLGGPIALMKAHSSKIFEYCAREARQIFGGNAYTRSGLGERAERLYRDVGAYAIPGGSEEILLDLAIRQERSSGKRRELRRSSASTERSRAEPPGPDFLRRVQEGIKLHAKAAAATAATAWSLHEYWKQQLGAAQGSDRSASPAAASPAAKELSNVGREEAVERRLSEGLQDFTDSIVQSIEGLSSKLVFEVPARPGPQPKPRTQSDQPRTTEFHSANLNLGRLRLREACASLRSRRCLFLLCLPMAMAMAILRRMPLPG
;
A
#
# COMPACT_ATOMS: atom_id res chain seq x y z
N MET A 1 -6.67 -14.53 -30.82
CA MET A 1 -6.58 -15.83 -31.50
C MET A 1 -7.98 -16.42 -31.56
N ARG A 2 -8.46 -16.78 -32.75
CA ARG A 2 -9.68 -17.58 -32.94
C ARG A 2 -9.19 -18.94 -33.44
N GLY A 3 -9.68 -20.04 -32.87
CA GLY A 3 -9.25 -21.40 -33.27
C GLY A 3 -8.84 -22.34 -32.15
N VAL A 4 -9.03 -21.96 -30.87
CA VAL A 4 -8.74 -22.82 -29.72
C VAL A 4 -10.02 -23.02 -28.91
N SER A 5 -10.33 -24.27 -28.57
CA SER A 5 -11.47 -24.67 -27.73
C SER A 5 -10.97 -25.39 -26.48
N MET A 6 -11.75 -25.39 -25.41
CA MET A 6 -11.43 -26.11 -24.16
C MET A 6 -12.44 -27.24 -23.96
N LEU A 7 -11.97 -28.46 -23.72
CA LEU A 7 -12.80 -29.65 -23.60
C LEU A 7 -12.57 -30.32 -22.23
N LEU A 8 -13.63 -30.82 -21.62
CA LEU A 8 -13.56 -31.69 -20.44
C LEU A 8 -13.42 -33.15 -20.89
N LEU A 9 -12.33 -33.81 -20.48
CA LEU A 9 -12.09 -35.22 -20.77
C LEU A 9 -11.96 -36.00 -19.47
N GLU A 10 -12.61 -37.15 -19.40
CA GLU A 10 -12.55 -38.06 -18.27
C GLU A 10 -11.55 -39.18 -18.57
N LYS A 11 -10.39 -39.14 -17.91
CA LYS A 11 -9.26 -40.04 -18.21
C LYS A 11 -9.63 -41.52 -18.14
N ASP A 12 -10.35 -41.94 -17.10
CA ASP A 12 -10.55 -43.36 -16.81
C ASP A 12 -11.77 -43.96 -17.54
N SER A 13 -12.72 -43.13 -18.00
CA SER A 13 -13.92 -43.58 -18.70
C SER A 13 -13.79 -43.50 -20.22
N MET A 14 -12.91 -42.64 -20.75
CA MET A 14 -12.77 -42.42 -22.19
C MET A 14 -11.63 -43.25 -22.80
N PRO A 15 -11.92 -44.10 -23.81
CA PRO A 15 -10.88 -44.86 -24.50
C PRO A 15 -9.96 -43.94 -25.32
N GLY A 16 -8.70 -44.35 -25.48
CA GLY A 16 -7.69 -43.61 -26.26
C GLY A 16 -6.90 -42.55 -25.47
N ILE A 17 -7.10 -42.44 -24.16
CA ILE A 17 -6.30 -41.56 -23.29
C ILE A 17 -5.22 -42.38 -22.58
N THR A 18 -3.96 -42.18 -22.96
CA THR A 18 -2.81 -42.82 -22.30
C THR A 18 -1.96 -41.79 -21.57
N THR A 19 -1.25 -42.24 -20.52
CA THR A 19 -0.43 -41.36 -19.70
C THR A 19 0.90 -41.98 -19.37
N LYS A 20 1.99 -41.22 -19.53
CA LYS A 20 3.36 -41.64 -19.22
C LYS A 20 4.06 -40.62 -18.32
N ARG A 21 4.42 -41.03 -17.10
CA ARG A 21 5.06 -40.16 -16.12
C ARG A 21 6.38 -39.58 -16.67
N MET A 22 6.61 -38.30 -16.38
CA MET A 22 7.83 -37.58 -16.74
C MET A 22 8.83 -37.60 -15.60
N ASP A 23 10.11 -37.81 -15.93
CA ASP A 23 11.22 -37.73 -14.98
C ASP A 23 11.69 -36.28 -14.85
N CYS A 24 10.98 -35.50 -14.02
CA CYS A 24 11.30 -34.11 -13.74
C CYS A 24 12.46 -33.96 -12.74
N GLN A 25 13.21 -32.86 -12.86
CA GLN A 25 14.33 -32.52 -11.95
C GLN A 25 13.89 -32.44 -10.47
N GLY A 26 12.72 -31.88 -10.22
CA GLY A 26 12.15 -31.65 -8.89
C GLY A 26 10.63 -31.82 -8.87
N VAL A 27 10.03 -31.52 -7.72
CA VAL A 27 8.59 -31.60 -7.43
C VAL A 27 8.01 -32.99 -7.76
N TRP A 28 8.75 -34.04 -7.41
CA TRP A 28 8.38 -35.42 -7.70
C TRP A 28 6.98 -35.86 -7.22
N PRO A 29 6.42 -35.33 -6.11
CA PRO A 29 5.05 -35.64 -5.73
C PRO A 29 3.98 -35.10 -6.69
N SER A 30 4.30 -34.17 -7.60
CA SER A 30 3.33 -33.52 -8.51
C SER A 30 2.79 -34.45 -9.61
N GLY A 31 3.42 -35.59 -9.88
CA GLY A 31 2.93 -36.55 -10.88
C GLY A 31 2.91 -36.05 -12.33
N THR A 32 3.76 -35.08 -12.69
CA THR A 32 3.88 -34.53 -14.05
C THR A 32 4.04 -35.65 -15.08
N THR A 33 3.22 -35.61 -16.13
CA THR A 33 2.97 -36.78 -16.99
C THR A 33 2.61 -36.32 -18.41
N TYR A 34 3.13 -37.02 -19.42
CA TYR A 34 2.63 -36.91 -20.79
C TYR A 34 1.21 -37.46 -20.85
N VAL A 35 0.33 -36.75 -21.55
CA VAL A 35 -1.02 -37.20 -21.86
C VAL A 35 -1.14 -37.30 -23.37
N GLU A 36 -1.41 -38.50 -23.86
CA GLU A 36 -1.58 -38.78 -25.29
C GLU A 36 -3.05 -39.07 -25.56
N PHE A 37 -3.56 -38.52 -26.66
CA PHE A 37 -4.93 -38.66 -27.10
C PHE A 37 -4.93 -39.33 -28.48
N ASP A 38 -5.39 -40.58 -28.55
CA ASP A 38 -5.55 -41.33 -29.80
C ASP A 38 -7.03 -41.51 -30.13
N GLN A 39 -7.51 -40.78 -31.14
CA GLN A 39 -8.89 -40.84 -31.64
C GLN A 39 -9.98 -40.79 -30.55
N VAL A 40 -9.74 -40.00 -29.50
CA VAL A 40 -10.64 -39.88 -28.35
C VAL A 40 -11.94 -39.18 -28.76
N LYS A 41 -13.07 -39.86 -28.58
CA LYS A 41 -14.40 -39.30 -28.84
C LYS A 41 -14.88 -38.52 -27.62
N VAL A 42 -15.11 -37.22 -27.79
CA VAL A 42 -15.56 -36.31 -26.72
C VAL A 42 -16.98 -35.83 -27.01
N PRO A 43 -17.93 -35.95 -26.06
CA PRO A 43 -19.28 -35.41 -26.23
C PRO A 43 -19.27 -33.89 -26.47
N VAL A 44 -20.14 -33.38 -27.34
CA VAL A 44 -20.27 -31.93 -27.61
C VAL A 44 -20.58 -31.14 -26.33
N ALA A 45 -21.34 -31.75 -25.40
CA ALA A 45 -21.67 -31.17 -24.11
C ALA A 45 -20.45 -30.91 -23.20
N ASN A 46 -19.30 -31.55 -23.46
CA ASN A 46 -18.07 -31.36 -22.70
C ASN A 46 -17.26 -30.13 -23.16
N LEU A 47 -17.76 -29.36 -24.13
CA LEU A 47 -17.18 -28.09 -24.52
C LEU A 47 -17.34 -27.06 -23.39
N ILE A 48 -16.22 -26.57 -22.88
CA ILE A 48 -16.19 -25.52 -21.86
C ILE A 48 -16.15 -24.16 -22.57
N GLY A 49 -17.24 -23.40 -22.43
CA GLY A 49 -17.39 -22.11 -23.08
C GLY A 49 -17.93 -22.27 -24.51
N LYS A 50 -17.40 -21.49 -25.44
CA LYS A 50 -17.78 -21.53 -26.86
C LYS A 50 -16.65 -22.07 -27.71
N GLU A 51 -17.03 -22.70 -28.81
CA GLU A 51 -16.08 -23.18 -29.80
C GLU A 51 -15.20 -22.02 -30.29
N ASN A 52 -13.90 -22.24 -30.39
CA ASN A 52 -12.89 -21.27 -30.81
C ASN A 52 -12.66 -20.08 -29.85
N GLU A 53 -13.27 -20.09 -28.66
CA GLU A 53 -13.11 -19.06 -27.61
C GLU A 53 -12.37 -19.55 -26.35
N GLY A 54 -11.74 -20.73 -26.41
CA GLY A 54 -11.03 -21.35 -25.27
C GLY A 54 -9.84 -20.53 -24.75
N PHE A 55 -9.17 -19.74 -25.61
CA PHE A 55 -8.03 -18.91 -25.19
C PHE A 55 -8.38 -17.92 -24.08
N GLY A 56 -9.58 -17.32 -24.13
CA GLY A 56 -10.03 -16.39 -23.09
C GLY A 56 -10.21 -17.08 -21.74
N VAL A 57 -10.69 -18.32 -21.75
CA VAL A 57 -10.87 -19.14 -20.54
C VAL A 57 -9.51 -19.47 -19.92
N ILE A 58 -8.55 -19.91 -20.73
CA ILE A 58 -7.18 -20.23 -20.30
C ILE A 58 -6.51 -19.01 -19.66
N MET A 59 -6.61 -17.83 -20.29
CA MET A 59 -5.98 -16.60 -19.76
C MET A 59 -6.54 -16.17 -18.41
N LYS A 60 -7.83 -16.37 -18.14
CA LYS A 60 -8.41 -16.07 -16.82
C LYS A 60 -7.84 -16.98 -15.72
N ASN A 61 -7.60 -18.26 -16.04
CA ASN A 61 -7.08 -19.23 -15.09
C ASN A 61 -5.62 -18.93 -14.68
N PHE A 62 -4.79 -18.47 -15.62
CA PHE A 62 -3.37 -18.23 -15.37
C PHE A 62 -3.08 -17.22 -14.27
N ASN A 63 -3.92 -16.21 -14.07
CA ASN A 63 -3.66 -15.21 -13.02
C ASN A 63 -3.79 -15.80 -11.62
N HIS A 64 -4.79 -16.65 -11.40
CA HIS A 64 -4.97 -17.36 -10.14
C HIS A 64 -3.83 -18.38 -9.91
N GLU A 65 -3.47 -19.12 -10.95
CA GLU A 65 -2.35 -20.07 -10.91
C GLU A 65 -1.01 -19.38 -10.57
N ARG A 66 -0.70 -18.25 -11.23
CA ARG A 66 0.51 -17.46 -10.97
C ARG A 66 0.57 -16.93 -9.55
N TRP A 67 -0.55 -16.46 -9.02
CA TRP A 67 -0.63 -16.08 -7.61
C TRP A 67 -0.30 -17.27 -6.70
N GLY A 68 -0.83 -18.47 -7.00
CA GLY A 68 -0.50 -19.71 -6.30
C GLY A 68 0.99 -20.06 -6.35
N PHE A 69 1.67 -19.85 -7.48
CA PHE A 69 3.12 -20.00 -7.59
C PHE A 69 3.88 -19.01 -6.71
N VAL A 70 3.46 -17.73 -6.67
CA VAL A 70 4.09 -16.71 -5.81
C VAL A 70 3.99 -17.10 -4.34
N VAL A 71 2.82 -17.55 -3.89
CA VAL A 71 2.61 -17.98 -2.50
C VAL A 71 3.58 -19.10 -2.14
N GLN A 72 3.69 -20.12 -2.99
CA GLN A 72 4.59 -21.25 -2.75
C GLN A 72 6.06 -20.85 -2.76
N ALA A 73 6.51 -20.13 -3.79
CA ALA A 73 7.91 -19.68 -3.92
C ALA A 73 8.33 -18.77 -2.74
N THR A 74 7.42 -17.90 -2.29
CA THR A 74 7.64 -17.05 -1.11
C THR A 74 7.77 -17.89 0.16
N ARG A 75 6.86 -18.86 0.36
CA ARG A 75 6.93 -19.77 1.51
C ARG A 75 8.21 -20.61 1.52
N PHE A 76 8.63 -21.16 0.39
CA PHE A 76 9.87 -21.92 0.32
C PHE A 76 11.11 -21.07 0.57
N SER A 77 11.13 -19.83 0.06
CA SER A 77 12.20 -18.87 0.38
C SER A 77 12.30 -18.60 1.89
N ARG A 78 11.16 -18.45 2.58
CA ARG A 78 11.13 -18.29 4.05
C ARG A 78 11.64 -19.53 4.78
N VAL A 79 11.23 -20.72 4.32
CA VAL A 79 11.71 -21.99 4.89
C VAL A 79 13.24 -22.12 4.75
N LEU A 80 13.79 -21.78 3.58
CA LEU A 80 15.23 -21.79 3.32
C LEU A 80 16.00 -20.78 4.17
N LEU A 81 15.41 -19.62 4.44
CA LEU A 81 15.96 -18.62 5.35
C LEU A 81 15.99 -19.13 6.80
N GLU A 82 14.87 -19.69 7.28
CA GLU A 82 14.72 -20.21 8.64
C GLU A 82 15.68 -21.38 8.92
N ASP A 83 15.54 -22.48 8.18
CA ASP A 83 16.67 -22.95 7.37
C ASP A 83 18.10 -22.73 7.84
N SER A 84 18.67 -21.85 7.02
CA SER A 84 20.03 -21.35 7.04
C SER A 84 20.33 -20.62 8.34
N TRP A 85 19.37 -19.88 8.91
CA TRP A 85 19.54 -19.20 10.18
C TRP A 85 19.78 -20.20 11.31
N ASN A 86 18.93 -21.22 11.40
CA ASN A 86 19.02 -22.25 12.43
C ASN A 86 20.32 -23.05 12.30
N PHE A 87 20.71 -23.41 11.07
CA PHE A 87 21.97 -24.10 10.83
C PHE A 87 23.17 -23.22 11.19
N ALA A 88 23.16 -21.95 10.79
CA ALA A 88 24.26 -21.02 11.03
C ALA A 88 24.50 -20.73 12.52
N ASN A 89 23.46 -20.83 13.36
CA ASN A 89 23.53 -20.67 14.81
C ASN A 89 24.03 -21.92 15.54
N LYS A 90 23.98 -23.10 14.91
CA LYS A 90 24.39 -24.39 15.48
C LYS A 90 25.76 -24.84 15.00
N ARG A 91 26.11 -24.58 13.73
CA ARG A 91 27.37 -25.00 13.13
C ARG A 91 28.51 -24.07 13.56
N SER A 92 29.65 -24.65 13.94
CA SER A 92 30.88 -23.91 14.21
C SER A 92 31.99 -24.28 13.22
N THR A 93 32.76 -23.28 12.81
CA THR A 93 33.96 -23.40 11.97
C THR A 93 34.99 -22.36 12.42
N PHE A 94 36.26 -22.74 12.45
CA PHE A 94 37.36 -21.84 12.87
C PHE A 94 37.11 -21.22 14.24
N GLY A 95 36.63 -22.02 15.20
CA GLY A 95 36.41 -21.61 16.59
C GLY A 95 35.21 -20.68 16.83
N LYS A 96 34.40 -20.39 15.80
CA LYS A 96 33.23 -19.51 15.89
C LYS A 96 32.01 -20.16 15.25
N LYS A 97 30.81 -19.76 15.67
CA LYS A 97 29.56 -20.14 15.00
C LYS A 97 29.56 -19.58 13.58
N LEU A 98 28.88 -20.25 12.66
CA LEU A 98 28.84 -19.86 11.26
C LEU A 98 28.23 -18.45 11.10
N VAL A 99 27.21 -18.12 11.88
CA VAL A 99 26.59 -16.77 11.93
C VAL A 99 27.55 -15.65 12.39
N GLU A 100 28.66 -15.98 13.06
CA GLU A 100 29.65 -15.01 13.49
C GLU A 100 30.62 -14.60 12.37
N HIS A 101 30.59 -15.29 11.22
CA HIS A 101 31.34 -14.89 10.03
C HIS A 101 30.58 -13.80 9.25
N PRO A 102 31.20 -12.64 8.93
CA PRO A 102 30.52 -11.54 8.24
C PRO A 102 29.87 -11.95 6.91
N VAL A 103 30.54 -12.83 6.14
CA VAL A 103 30.03 -13.33 4.85
C VAL A 103 28.72 -14.10 4.98
N ILE A 104 28.51 -14.80 6.10
CA ILE A 104 27.28 -15.54 6.37
C ILE A 104 26.16 -14.59 6.79
N ARG A 105 26.48 -13.60 7.64
CA ARG A 105 25.50 -12.56 8.00
C ARG A 105 25.02 -11.78 6.79
N TRP A 106 25.91 -11.48 5.85
CA TRP A 106 25.53 -10.81 4.60
C TRP A 106 24.53 -11.64 3.79
N LYS A 107 24.77 -12.95 3.64
CA LYS A 107 23.83 -13.85 2.94
C LYS A 107 22.47 -13.90 3.62
N LEU A 108 22.44 -14.06 4.95
CA LEU A 108 21.21 -14.08 5.73
C LEU A 108 20.46 -12.74 5.62
N ALA A 109 21.16 -11.61 5.73
CA ALA A 109 20.56 -10.29 5.60
C ALA A 109 19.96 -10.06 4.21
N GLU A 110 20.65 -10.47 3.15
CA GLU A 110 20.18 -10.30 1.78
C GLU A 110 18.99 -11.22 1.45
N MET A 111 19.01 -12.48 1.93
CA MET A 111 17.85 -13.37 1.86
C MET A 111 16.65 -12.75 2.59
N THR A 112 16.82 -12.27 3.82
CA THR A 112 15.75 -11.61 4.59
C THR A 112 15.19 -10.39 3.84
N ARG A 113 16.06 -9.50 3.33
CA ARG A 113 15.65 -8.28 2.62
C ARG A 113 14.75 -8.61 1.42
N GLN A 114 15.11 -9.62 0.64
CA GLN A 114 14.33 -10.04 -0.53
C GLN A 114 13.02 -10.72 -0.13
N VAL A 115 13.07 -11.64 0.83
CA VAL A 115 11.91 -12.40 1.30
C VAL A 115 10.84 -11.51 1.93
N GLU A 116 11.23 -10.56 2.78
CA GLU A 116 10.28 -9.61 3.38
C GLU A 116 9.65 -8.69 2.32
N GLY A 117 10.42 -8.27 1.32
CA GLY A 117 9.94 -7.47 0.21
C GLY A 117 8.87 -8.17 -0.62
N ILE A 118 9.12 -9.41 -1.04
CA ILE A 118 8.13 -10.18 -1.81
C ILE A 118 6.92 -10.58 -0.97
N HIS A 119 7.12 -10.87 0.32
CA HIS A 119 6.00 -11.17 1.21
C HIS A 119 5.04 -9.99 1.33
N HIS A 120 5.55 -8.77 1.52
CA HIS A 120 4.72 -7.56 1.53
C HIS A 120 3.97 -7.35 0.21
N TRP A 121 4.65 -7.55 -0.94
CA TRP A 121 3.98 -7.45 -2.23
C TRP A 121 2.87 -8.49 -2.38
N LEU A 122 3.13 -9.75 -1.98
CA LEU A 122 2.14 -10.81 -1.99
C LEU A 122 0.91 -10.48 -1.13
N GLU A 123 1.11 -10.02 0.11
CA GLU A 123 0.01 -9.65 1.01
C GLU A 123 -0.83 -8.50 0.43
N ASN A 124 -0.16 -7.47 -0.08
CA ASN A 124 -0.84 -6.34 -0.71
C ASN A 124 -1.64 -6.77 -1.95
N MET A 125 -1.06 -7.63 -2.80
CA MET A 125 -1.74 -8.16 -3.99
C MET A 125 -2.95 -9.01 -3.60
N THR A 126 -2.80 -9.85 -2.58
CA THR A 126 -3.86 -10.71 -2.06
C THR A 126 -5.00 -9.87 -1.48
N PHE A 127 -4.68 -8.82 -0.73
CA PHE A 127 -5.68 -7.87 -0.24
C PHE A 127 -6.47 -7.24 -1.41
N GLN A 128 -5.79 -6.74 -2.45
CA GLN A 128 -6.47 -6.19 -3.62
C GLN A 128 -7.35 -7.21 -4.34
N LEU A 129 -6.89 -8.45 -4.49
CA LEU A 129 -7.68 -9.55 -5.07
C LEU A 129 -8.96 -9.83 -4.27
N CYS A 130 -8.90 -9.71 -2.94
CA CYS A 130 -10.06 -9.91 -2.07
C CYS A 130 -11.04 -8.72 -2.08
N GLN A 131 -10.56 -7.50 -2.31
CA GLN A 131 -11.40 -6.28 -2.30
C GLN A 131 -12.05 -5.98 -3.65
N MET A 132 -11.54 -6.54 -4.75
CA MET A 132 -12.06 -6.29 -6.10
C MET A 132 -13.04 -7.38 -6.57
N PRO A 133 -14.07 -7.02 -7.35
CA PRO A 133 -14.87 -8.01 -8.08
C PRO A 133 -13.97 -8.89 -8.96
N LYS A 134 -14.24 -10.21 -8.98
CA LYS A 134 -13.37 -11.20 -9.64
C LYS A 134 -12.99 -10.83 -11.08
N ASP A 135 -13.95 -10.47 -11.93
CA ASP A 135 -13.66 -10.12 -13.33
C ASP A 135 -12.81 -8.86 -13.47
N GLN A 136 -13.01 -7.87 -12.59
CA GLN A 136 -12.21 -6.64 -12.57
C GLN A 136 -10.78 -6.94 -12.11
N ALA A 137 -10.63 -7.74 -11.06
CA ALA A 137 -9.35 -8.13 -10.51
C ALA A 137 -8.50 -8.87 -11.55
N MET A 138 -9.09 -9.86 -12.24
CA MET A 138 -8.40 -10.65 -13.26
C MET A 138 -7.94 -9.81 -14.47
N THR A 139 -8.65 -8.73 -14.79
CA THR A 139 -8.29 -7.87 -15.92
C THR A 139 -7.27 -6.79 -15.53
N THR A 140 -7.38 -6.26 -14.31
CA THR A 140 -6.58 -5.10 -13.85
C THR A 140 -5.25 -5.52 -13.24
N LEU A 141 -5.23 -6.67 -12.55
CA LEU A 141 -4.06 -7.14 -11.79
C LEU A 141 -3.21 -8.16 -12.56
N GLY A 142 -3.58 -8.54 -13.78
CA GLY A 142 -2.84 -9.55 -14.56
C GLY A 142 -1.36 -9.22 -14.75
N GLY A 143 -1.05 -7.96 -15.11
CA GLY A 143 0.32 -7.46 -15.31
C GLY A 143 1.10 -7.43 -14.00
N PRO A 144 0.57 -6.80 -12.93
CA PRO A 144 1.19 -6.83 -11.61
C PRO A 144 1.43 -8.25 -11.07
N ILE A 145 0.51 -9.19 -11.25
CA ILE A 145 0.68 -10.61 -10.86
C ILE A 145 1.80 -11.27 -11.67
N ALA A 146 1.89 -10.97 -12.98
CA ALA A 146 2.96 -11.48 -13.83
C ALA A 146 4.35 -11.00 -13.35
N LEU A 147 4.48 -9.71 -13.02
CA LEU A 147 5.71 -9.15 -12.44
C LEU A 147 6.05 -9.82 -11.10
N MET A 148 5.06 -9.97 -10.23
CA MET A 148 5.23 -10.58 -8.92
C MET A 148 5.68 -12.04 -9.03
N LYS A 149 5.10 -12.81 -9.98
CA LYS A 149 5.51 -14.19 -10.27
C LYS A 149 6.98 -14.26 -10.68
N ALA A 150 7.36 -13.51 -11.71
CA ALA A 150 8.74 -13.47 -12.19
C ALA A 150 9.73 -13.01 -11.10
N HIS A 151 9.32 -12.09 -10.22
CA HIS A 151 10.17 -11.66 -9.11
C HIS A 151 10.31 -12.74 -8.02
N SER A 152 9.21 -13.39 -7.66
CA SER A 152 9.19 -14.44 -6.62
C SER A 152 10.03 -15.66 -6.99
N SER A 153 10.06 -16.05 -8.27
CA SER A 153 10.89 -17.18 -8.73
C SER A 153 12.38 -16.85 -8.63
N LYS A 154 12.80 -15.64 -9.00
CA LYS A 154 14.20 -15.18 -8.84
C LYS A 154 14.64 -15.14 -7.38
N ILE A 155 13.77 -14.70 -6.48
CA ILE A 155 14.04 -14.70 -5.04
C ILE A 155 14.18 -16.13 -4.53
N PHE A 156 13.30 -17.04 -4.97
CA PHE A 156 13.37 -18.43 -4.57
C PHE A 156 14.65 -19.10 -5.05
N GLU A 157 15.06 -18.87 -6.30
CA GLU A 157 16.34 -19.34 -6.83
C GLU A 157 17.53 -18.81 -6.02
N TYR A 158 17.53 -17.49 -5.74
CA TYR A 158 18.58 -16.86 -4.94
C TYR A 158 18.66 -17.47 -3.54
N CYS A 159 17.54 -17.59 -2.83
CA CYS A 159 17.47 -18.16 -1.49
C CYS A 159 17.90 -19.62 -1.48
N ALA A 160 17.50 -20.42 -2.48
CA ALA A 160 17.87 -21.82 -2.58
C ALA A 160 19.38 -21.98 -2.79
N ARG A 161 19.96 -21.16 -3.67
CA ARG A 161 21.41 -21.15 -3.92
C ARG A 161 22.20 -20.74 -2.67
N GLU A 162 21.78 -19.69 -1.97
CA GLU A 162 22.47 -19.22 -0.77
C GLU A 162 22.33 -20.17 0.42
N ALA A 163 21.14 -20.74 0.61
CA ALA A 163 20.93 -21.78 1.61
C ALA A 163 21.85 -22.98 1.34
N ARG A 164 21.91 -23.46 0.10
CA ARG A 164 22.83 -24.54 -0.27
C ARG A 164 24.28 -24.23 0.11
N GLN A 165 24.73 -23.00 -0.11
CA GLN A 165 26.08 -22.59 0.25
C GLN A 165 26.30 -22.52 1.77
N ILE A 166 25.31 -22.08 2.54
CA ILE A 166 25.36 -22.02 4.01
C ILE A 166 25.43 -23.43 4.61
N PHE A 167 24.66 -24.37 4.08
CA PHE A 167 24.71 -25.78 4.49
C PHE A 167 25.96 -26.52 4.00
N GLY A 168 26.62 -26.01 2.95
CA GLY A 168 27.80 -26.63 2.36
C GLY A 168 27.52 -28.03 1.82
N GLY A 169 28.41 -28.98 2.10
CA GLY A 169 28.27 -30.37 1.64
C GLY A 169 26.97 -31.06 2.08
N ASN A 170 26.36 -30.64 3.21
CA ASN A 170 25.10 -31.21 3.69
C ASN A 170 23.92 -30.96 2.75
N ALA A 171 23.96 -29.88 1.96
CA ALA A 171 22.93 -29.58 0.95
C ALA A 171 23.32 -30.08 -0.46
N TYR A 172 24.38 -30.90 -0.54
CA TYR A 172 24.69 -31.68 -1.73
C TYR A 172 24.07 -33.08 -1.66
N THR A 173 23.85 -33.61 -0.45
CA THR A 173 23.23 -34.92 -0.23
C THR A 173 21.71 -34.82 -0.14
N ARG A 174 21.01 -35.82 -0.68
CA ARG A 174 19.54 -35.97 -0.59
C ARG A 174 19.04 -36.44 0.79
N SER A 175 19.88 -36.36 1.81
CA SER A 175 19.61 -36.87 3.15
C SER A 175 20.28 -36.00 4.20
N GLY A 176 19.81 -36.11 5.44
CA GLY A 176 20.41 -35.45 6.59
C GLY A 176 19.99 -33.99 6.72
N LEU A 177 20.83 -33.19 7.39
CA LEU A 177 20.45 -31.85 7.84
C LEU A 177 20.17 -30.85 6.71
N GLY A 178 20.76 -31.04 5.53
CA GLY A 178 20.57 -30.17 4.36
C GLY A 178 19.58 -30.69 3.32
N GLU A 179 18.89 -31.79 3.59
CA GLU A 179 17.95 -32.44 2.65
C GLU A 179 16.89 -31.46 2.12
N ARG A 180 16.31 -30.64 3.01
CA ARG A 180 15.27 -29.69 2.62
C ARG A 180 15.80 -28.62 1.67
N ALA A 181 17.02 -28.13 1.91
CA ALA A 181 17.68 -27.17 1.03
C ALA A 181 18.05 -27.79 -0.32
N GLU A 182 18.55 -29.05 -0.33
CA GLU A 182 18.84 -29.80 -1.56
C GLU A 182 17.58 -29.99 -2.41
N ARG A 183 16.48 -30.43 -1.79
CA ARG A 183 15.21 -30.67 -2.48
C ARG A 183 14.67 -29.39 -3.09
N LEU A 184 14.56 -28.33 -2.29
CA LEU A 184 14.04 -27.05 -2.77
C LEU A 184 14.91 -26.43 -3.86
N TYR A 185 16.23 -26.65 -3.83
CA TYR A 185 17.13 -26.24 -4.90
C TYR A 185 16.81 -26.93 -6.25
N ARG A 186 16.45 -28.23 -6.24
CA ARG A 186 15.98 -28.92 -7.45
C ARG A 186 14.59 -28.48 -7.90
N ASP A 187 13.75 -28.05 -6.96
CA ASP A 187 12.37 -27.69 -7.24
C ASP A 187 12.25 -26.30 -7.91
N VAL A 188 13.28 -25.44 -7.85
CA VAL A 188 13.27 -24.06 -8.40
C VAL A 188 12.71 -23.97 -9.83
N GLY A 189 13.15 -24.87 -10.73
CA GLY A 189 12.72 -24.84 -12.13
C GLY A 189 11.20 -24.98 -12.31
N ALA A 190 10.54 -25.72 -11.42
CA ALA A 190 9.09 -25.88 -11.43
C ALA A 190 8.31 -24.65 -10.95
N TYR A 191 8.99 -23.60 -10.46
CA TYR A 191 8.38 -22.32 -10.10
C TYR A 191 8.80 -21.20 -11.06
N ALA A 192 10.01 -21.29 -11.63
CA ALA A 192 10.52 -20.33 -12.60
C ALA A 192 9.86 -20.46 -13.98
N ILE A 193 9.62 -21.69 -14.46
CA ILE A 193 9.21 -21.96 -15.84
C ILE A 193 7.67 -21.98 -16.04
N PRO A 194 6.89 -22.80 -15.32
CA PRO A 194 5.45 -22.91 -15.57
C PRO A 194 4.68 -21.65 -15.17
N GLY A 195 3.46 -21.50 -15.68
CA GLY A 195 2.68 -20.26 -15.57
C GLY A 195 3.21 -19.11 -16.44
N GLY A 196 4.23 -19.36 -17.27
CA GLY A 196 4.93 -18.41 -18.13
C GLY A 196 6.35 -18.15 -17.64
N SER A 197 7.34 -18.21 -18.54
CA SER A 197 8.73 -17.90 -18.19
C SER A 197 8.88 -16.44 -17.75
N GLU A 198 9.94 -16.15 -17.03
CA GLU A 198 10.17 -14.82 -16.45
C GLU A 198 10.21 -13.74 -17.53
N GLU A 199 10.86 -13.99 -18.66
CA GLU A 199 10.98 -13.06 -19.79
C GLU A 199 9.61 -12.75 -20.40
N ILE A 200 8.79 -13.79 -20.61
CA ILE A 200 7.46 -13.66 -21.17
C ILE A 200 6.54 -12.87 -20.22
N LEU A 201 6.66 -13.10 -18.91
CA LEU A 201 5.86 -12.39 -17.92
C LEU A 201 6.25 -10.92 -17.76
N LEU A 202 7.56 -10.63 -17.83
CA LEU A 202 8.05 -9.26 -17.82
C LEU A 202 7.58 -8.47 -19.05
N ASP A 203 7.65 -9.07 -20.25
CA ASP A 203 7.12 -8.46 -21.48
C ASP A 203 5.59 -8.32 -21.43
N LEU A 204 4.87 -9.34 -20.95
CA LEU A 204 3.41 -9.30 -20.77
C LEU A 204 2.99 -8.11 -19.91
N ALA A 205 3.67 -7.89 -18.79
CA ALA A 205 3.37 -6.78 -17.88
C ALA A 205 3.51 -5.42 -18.57
N ILE A 206 4.59 -5.20 -19.33
CA ILE A 206 4.81 -3.95 -20.07
C ILE A 206 3.75 -3.76 -21.16
N ARG A 207 3.39 -4.83 -21.89
CA ARG A 207 2.33 -4.75 -22.91
C ARG A 207 0.98 -4.39 -22.32
N GLN A 208 0.64 -4.95 -21.17
CA GLN A 208 -0.61 -4.64 -20.48
C GLN A 208 -0.63 -3.20 -19.95
N GLU A 209 0.47 -2.72 -19.39
CA GLU A 209 0.59 -1.32 -18.97
C GLU A 209 0.45 -0.35 -20.15
N ARG A 210 1.11 -0.62 -21.27
CA ARG A 210 0.98 0.20 -22.49
C ARG A 210 -0.46 0.28 -22.99
N SER A 211 -1.17 -0.85 -22.99
CA SER A 211 -2.58 -0.92 -23.40
C SER A 211 -3.51 -0.17 -22.42
N SER A 212 -3.23 -0.28 -21.12
CA SER A 212 -3.98 0.44 -20.07
C SER A 212 -3.68 1.95 -20.08
N GLY A 213 -2.43 2.34 -20.35
CA GLY A 213 -1.99 3.72 -20.53
C GLY A 213 -2.72 4.40 -21.69
N LYS A 214 -2.77 3.75 -22.86
CA LYS A 214 -3.51 4.25 -24.02
C LYS A 214 -5.00 4.43 -23.73
N ARG A 215 -5.61 3.52 -22.97
CA ARG A 215 -7.02 3.64 -22.51
C ARG A 215 -7.23 4.79 -21.52
N ARG A 216 -6.29 5.03 -20.61
CA ARG A 216 -6.33 6.16 -19.68
C ARG A 216 -6.16 7.50 -20.39
N GLU A 217 -5.27 7.56 -21.37
CA GLU A 217 -5.05 8.73 -22.22
C GLU A 217 -6.30 9.06 -23.04
N LEU A 218 -6.89 8.06 -23.71
CA LEU A 218 -8.16 8.24 -24.44
C LEU A 218 -9.28 8.76 -23.53
N ARG A 219 -9.37 8.25 -22.29
CA ARG A 219 -10.34 8.71 -21.29
C ARG A 219 -10.08 10.15 -20.87
N ARG A 220 -8.81 10.55 -20.70
CA ARG A 220 -8.43 11.92 -20.34
C ARG A 220 -8.73 12.89 -21.48
N SER A 221 -8.45 12.52 -22.74
CA SER A 221 -8.76 13.36 -23.89
C SER A 221 -10.26 13.54 -24.06
N SER A 222 -11.07 12.47 -23.96
CA SER A 222 -12.54 12.60 -24.01
C SER A 222 -13.11 13.44 -22.87
N ALA A 223 -12.58 13.32 -21.65
CA ALA A 223 -12.99 14.15 -20.52
C ALA A 223 -12.59 15.63 -20.69
N SER A 224 -11.46 15.91 -21.34
CA SER A 224 -11.05 17.28 -21.68
C SER A 224 -11.94 17.91 -22.76
N THR A 225 -12.36 17.12 -23.76
CA THR A 225 -13.32 17.56 -24.79
C THR A 225 -14.72 17.81 -24.22
N GLU A 226 -15.15 17.01 -23.25
CA GLU A 226 -16.40 17.26 -22.51
C GLU A 226 -16.30 18.51 -21.63
N ARG A 227 -15.15 18.78 -20.99
CA ARG A 227 -14.91 20.02 -20.24
C ARG A 227 -14.88 21.25 -21.12
N SER A 228 -14.32 21.19 -22.34
CA SER A 228 -14.33 22.32 -23.27
C SER A 228 -15.71 22.60 -23.88
N ARG A 229 -16.64 21.64 -23.80
CA ARG A 229 -18.05 21.80 -24.19
C ARG A 229 -18.97 22.24 -23.05
N ALA A 230 -18.48 22.23 -21.81
CA ALA A 230 -19.23 22.77 -20.69
C ALA A 230 -19.21 24.31 -20.78
N GLU A 231 -20.39 24.95 -20.71
CA GLU A 231 -20.46 26.40 -20.66
C GLU A 231 -19.62 26.95 -19.51
N PRO A 232 -18.92 28.09 -19.72
CA PRO A 232 -18.15 28.71 -18.66
C PRO A 232 -19.08 28.99 -17.46
N PRO A 233 -18.60 28.75 -16.23
CA PRO A 233 -19.42 29.01 -15.06
C PRO A 233 -19.80 30.49 -15.03
N GLY A 234 -21.09 30.77 -14.81
CA GLY A 234 -21.64 32.13 -14.87
C GLY A 234 -20.94 33.11 -13.90
N PRO A 235 -21.09 34.43 -14.12
CA PRO A 235 -20.39 35.47 -13.37
C PRO A 235 -20.51 35.33 -11.84
N ASP A 236 -21.65 34.83 -11.35
CA ASP A 236 -21.91 34.58 -9.93
C ASP A 236 -21.01 33.50 -9.32
N PHE A 237 -20.65 32.47 -10.08
CA PHE A 237 -19.75 31.42 -9.59
C PHE A 237 -18.33 31.95 -9.40
N LEU A 238 -17.83 32.71 -10.38
CA LEU A 238 -16.50 33.33 -10.30
C LEU A 238 -16.40 34.33 -9.15
N ARG A 239 -17.46 35.12 -8.93
CA ARG A 239 -17.55 36.03 -7.78
C ARG A 239 -17.51 35.29 -6.45
N ARG A 240 -18.26 34.19 -6.30
CA ARG A 240 -18.27 33.37 -5.08
C ARG A 240 -16.94 32.68 -4.80
N VAL A 241 -16.24 32.21 -5.85
CA VAL A 241 -14.88 31.66 -5.71
C VAL A 241 -13.89 32.74 -5.28
N GLN A 242 -13.95 33.94 -5.87
CA GLN A 242 -13.10 35.06 -5.47
C GLN A 242 -13.36 35.51 -4.02
N GLU A 243 -14.62 35.52 -3.59
CA GLU A 243 -15.00 35.81 -2.20
C GLU A 243 -14.47 34.73 -1.25
N GLY A 244 -14.53 33.45 -1.62
CA GLY A 244 -13.96 32.34 -0.85
C GLY A 244 -12.42 32.43 -0.72
N ILE A 245 -11.72 32.76 -1.80
CA ILE A 245 -10.25 32.97 -1.77
C ILE A 245 -9.88 34.14 -0.84
N LYS A 246 -10.62 35.26 -0.92
CA LYS A 246 -10.41 36.42 -0.02
C LYS A 246 -10.63 36.05 1.44
N LEU A 247 -11.62 35.20 1.73
CA LEU A 247 -11.92 34.74 3.08
C LEU A 247 -10.81 33.84 3.64
N HIS A 248 -10.30 32.90 2.84
CA HIS A 248 -9.16 32.06 3.21
C HIS A 248 -7.88 32.88 3.42
N ALA A 249 -7.62 33.88 2.58
CA ALA A 249 -6.48 34.78 2.75
C ALA A 249 -6.57 35.60 4.05
N LYS A 250 -7.77 36.08 4.42
CA LYS A 250 -8.00 36.78 5.69
C LYS A 250 -7.78 35.86 6.91
N ALA A 251 -8.26 34.63 6.85
CA ALA A 251 -8.06 33.65 7.92
C ALA A 251 -6.57 33.31 8.13
N ALA A 252 -5.82 33.15 7.04
CA ALA A 252 -4.38 32.92 7.10
C ALA A 252 -3.63 34.12 7.70
N ALA A 253 -3.99 35.35 7.31
CA ALA A 253 -3.38 36.57 7.86
C ALA A 253 -3.65 36.74 9.37
N ALA A 254 -4.88 36.45 9.83
CA ALA A 254 -5.22 36.48 11.25
C ALA A 254 -4.38 35.46 12.04
N THR A 255 -4.24 34.24 11.51
CA THR A 255 -3.44 33.18 12.15
C THR A 255 -1.96 33.58 12.27
N ALA A 256 -1.39 34.21 11.23
CA ALA A 256 -0.02 34.70 11.26
C ALA A 256 0.19 35.85 12.26
N ALA A 257 -0.76 36.78 12.36
CA ALA A 257 -0.71 37.87 13.33
C ALA A 257 -0.74 37.34 14.77
N THR A 258 -1.57 36.34 15.06
CA THR A 258 -1.62 35.74 16.40
C THR A 258 -0.34 34.97 16.75
N ALA A 259 0.23 34.23 15.78
CA ALA A 259 1.51 33.56 15.97
C ALA A 259 2.64 34.56 16.28
N TRP A 260 2.63 35.74 15.65
CA TRP A 260 3.58 36.82 15.91
C TRP A 260 3.40 37.43 17.31
N SER A 261 2.17 37.70 17.74
CA SER A 261 1.89 38.18 19.11
C SER A 261 2.35 37.18 20.17
N LEU A 262 2.17 35.88 19.92
CA LEU A 262 2.64 34.82 20.80
C LEU A 262 4.18 34.81 20.91
N HIS A 263 4.87 35.00 19.78
CA HIS A 263 6.32 35.10 19.73
C HIS A 263 6.85 36.27 20.56
N GLU A 264 6.28 37.47 20.41
CA GLU A 264 6.70 38.67 21.15
C GLU A 264 6.40 38.57 22.66
N TYR A 265 5.26 37.98 23.04
CA TYR A 265 4.95 37.71 24.45
C TYR A 265 6.01 36.81 25.10
N TRP A 266 6.39 35.72 24.43
CA TRP A 266 7.40 34.80 24.96
C TRP A 266 8.81 35.40 24.99
N LYS A 267 9.14 36.24 24.01
CA LYS A 267 10.39 37.00 23.99
C LYS A 267 10.50 37.95 25.20
N GLN A 268 9.40 38.61 25.58
CA GLN A 268 9.35 39.44 26.79
C GLN A 268 9.49 38.62 28.08
N GLN A 269 8.82 37.48 28.18
CA GLN A 269 8.91 36.60 29.36
C GLN A 269 10.32 36.00 29.55
N LEU A 270 10.97 35.61 28.45
CA LEU A 270 12.35 35.12 28.47
C LEU A 270 13.36 36.24 28.79
N GLY A 271 13.15 37.46 28.30
CA GLY A 271 13.97 38.62 28.64
C GLY A 271 13.84 39.02 30.12
N ALA A 272 12.63 38.95 30.69
CA ALA A 272 12.39 39.20 32.11
C ALA A 272 13.06 38.14 33.01
N ALA A 273 13.16 36.88 32.55
CA ALA A 273 13.83 35.81 33.28
C ALA A 273 15.38 35.92 33.29
N GLN A 274 15.97 36.68 32.37
CA GLN A 274 17.42 36.94 32.31
C GLN A 274 17.83 38.21 33.07
N GLY A 275 16.88 39.10 33.40
CA GLY A 275 17.12 40.39 34.06
C GLY A 275 16.89 40.42 35.58
N SER A 276 16.58 39.30 36.25
CA SER A 276 16.46 39.29 37.71
C SER A 276 17.84 39.17 38.37
N ASP A 277 18.37 40.33 38.75
CA ASP A 277 19.62 40.54 39.46
C ASP A 277 19.72 39.71 40.76
N ARG A 278 20.89 39.12 40.99
CA ARG A 278 21.22 38.31 42.18
C ARG A 278 21.52 39.23 43.37
N SER A 279 20.53 39.92 43.92
CA SER A 279 20.72 40.71 45.16
C SER A 279 19.41 41.14 45.84
N ALA A 280 18.55 40.20 46.25
CA ALA A 280 17.46 40.52 47.18
C ALA A 280 17.07 39.33 48.08
N SER A 281 16.93 39.61 49.38
CA SER A 281 16.61 38.70 50.49
C SER A 281 15.25 37.98 50.34
N PRO A 282 15.07 36.73 50.83
CA PRO A 282 13.96 35.85 50.43
C PRO A 282 12.65 36.06 51.22
N ALA A 283 12.17 37.30 51.35
CA ALA A 283 10.94 37.60 52.10
C ALA A 283 9.81 38.28 51.31
N ALA A 284 9.98 38.58 50.02
CA ALA A 284 8.97 39.29 49.22
C ALA A 284 8.72 38.67 47.83
N ALA A 285 8.59 37.35 47.76
CA ALA A 285 8.21 36.66 46.52
C ALA A 285 6.68 36.49 46.47
N SER A 286 6.05 36.91 45.37
CA SER A 286 4.60 36.78 45.15
C SER A 286 4.17 35.30 45.12
N PRO A 287 2.87 34.98 45.30
CA PRO A 287 2.37 33.60 45.31
C PRO A 287 2.79 32.78 44.07
N ALA A 288 2.95 33.44 42.92
CA ALA A 288 3.38 32.83 41.66
C ALA A 288 4.82 32.29 41.69
N ALA A 289 5.71 32.86 42.52
CA ALA A 289 7.10 32.41 42.63
C ALA A 289 7.25 31.18 43.54
N LYS A 290 6.30 30.93 44.45
CA LYS A 290 6.30 29.74 45.33
C LYS A 290 5.73 28.48 44.68
N GLU A 291 4.84 28.60 43.69
CA GLU A 291 4.37 27.44 42.91
C GLU A 291 5.42 26.94 41.90
N LEU A 292 6.31 27.82 41.43
CA LEU A 292 7.40 27.50 40.51
C LEU A 292 8.58 26.75 41.16
N SER A 293 8.61 26.60 42.49
CA SER A 293 9.69 25.87 43.18
C SER A 293 9.39 24.39 43.42
N ASN A 294 8.13 23.95 43.31
CA ASN A 294 7.71 22.61 43.76
C ASN A 294 7.11 21.70 42.68
N VAL A 295 7.06 22.13 41.43
CA VAL A 295 6.76 21.27 40.27
C VAL A 295 7.80 21.59 39.21
N GLY A 296 8.40 20.55 38.62
CA GLY A 296 9.48 20.69 37.63
C GLY A 296 9.13 21.77 36.60
N ARG A 297 10.00 22.77 36.45
CA ARG A 297 9.82 23.95 35.58
C ARG A 297 9.36 23.61 34.16
N GLU A 298 9.62 22.40 33.68
CA GLU A 298 9.20 21.91 32.37
C GLU A 298 7.72 21.48 32.34
N GLU A 299 7.22 20.74 33.33
CA GLU A 299 5.83 20.24 33.34
C GLU A 299 4.78 21.34 33.55
N ALA A 300 5.06 22.33 34.40
CA ALA A 300 4.15 23.45 34.61
C ALA A 300 4.06 24.38 33.38
N VAL A 301 5.18 24.54 32.68
CA VAL A 301 5.26 25.29 31.42
C VAL A 301 4.58 24.50 30.30
N GLU A 302 4.80 23.20 30.20
CA GLU A 302 4.21 22.32 29.20
C GLU A 302 2.69 22.18 29.40
N ARG A 303 2.21 22.11 30.65
CA ARG A 303 0.78 22.08 30.96
C ARG A 303 0.09 23.39 30.61
N ARG A 304 0.66 24.55 30.97
CA ARG A 304 0.11 25.86 30.58
C ARG A 304 0.20 26.13 29.07
N LEU A 305 1.26 25.64 28.41
CA LEU A 305 1.35 25.65 26.95
C LEU A 305 0.24 24.80 26.32
N SER A 306 -0.06 23.64 26.90
CA SER A 306 -1.12 22.76 26.41
C SER A 306 -2.52 23.36 26.58
N GLU A 307 -2.80 24.00 27.74
CA GLU A 307 -4.08 24.63 28.04
C GLU A 307 -4.31 25.88 27.15
N GLY A 308 -3.29 26.73 26.99
CA GLY A 308 -3.37 27.89 26.09
C GLY A 308 -3.47 27.52 24.61
N LEU A 309 -2.85 26.42 24.19
CA LEU A 309 -2.99 25.89 22.82
C LEU A 309 -4.38 25.29 22.59
N GLN A 310 -4.97 24.65 23.62
CA GLN A 310 -6.31 24.06 23.56
C GLN A 310 -7.38 25.14 23.40
N ASP A 311 -7.39 26.15 24.27
CA ASP A 311 -8.35 27.27 24.23
C ASP A 311 -8.26 28.04 22.89
N PHE A 312 -7.04 28.19 22.37
CA PHE A 312 -6.81 28.83 21.09
C PHE A 312 -7.28 27.98 19.90
N THR A 313 -7.08 26.67 19.96
CA THR A 313 -7.57 25.74 18.93
C THR A 313 -9.09 25.72 18.88
N ASP A 314 -9.75 25.77 20.04
CA ASP A 314 -11.21 25.82 20.13
C ASP A 314 -11.80 27.14 19.59
N SER A 315 -11.11 28.27 19.77
CA SER A 315 -11.48 29.56 19.16
C SER A 315 -11.38 29.56 17.63
N ILE A 316 -10.35 28.90 17.07
CA ILE A 316 -10.21 28.71 15.62
C ILE A 316 -11.31 27.79 15.09
N VAL A 317 -11.60 26.68 15.77
CA VAL A 317 -12.66 25.74 15.38
C VAL A 317 -14.03 26.42 15.40
N GLN A 318 -14.36 27.19 16.44
CA GLN A 318 -15.61 27.98 16.49
C GLN A 318 -15.70 29.01 15.36
N SER A 319 -14.59 29.67 15.01
CA SER A 319 -14.54 30.61 13.89
C SER A 319 -14.77 29.92 12.55
N ILE A 320 -14.21 28.72 12.35
CA ILE A 320 -14.41 27.92 11.13
C ILE A 320 -15.83 27.35 11.05
N GLU A 321 -16.39 26.86 12.16
CA GLU A 321 -17.77 26.35 12.21
C GLU A 321 -18.80 27.48 11.99
N GLY A 322 -18.55 28.68 12.51
CA GLY A 322 -19.36 29.87 12.26
C GLY A 322 -19.31 30.37 10.80
N LEU A 323 -18.23 30.07 10.08
CA LEU A 323 -18.09 30.36 8.64
C LEU A 323 -18.71 29.24 7.79
N SER A 324 -18.63 27.99 8.23
CA SER A 324 -19.22 26.82 7.58
C SER A 324 -20.75 26.86 7.59
N SER A 325 -21.39 27.39 8.64
CA SER A 325 -22.85 27.46 8.75
C SER A 325 -23.49 28.46 7.78
N LYS A 326 -22.69 29.40 7.24
CA LYS A 326 -23.12 30.38 6.22
C LYS A 326 -22.95 29.86 4.78
N LEU A 327 -22.31 28.71 4.60
CA LEU A 327 -22.04 28.06 3.31
C LEU A 327 -22.90 26.80 3.16
N VAL A 328 -24.21 27.00 2.94
CA VAL A 328 -25.09 25.93 2.45
C VAL A 328 -24.95 25.86 0.93
N PHE A 329 -24.28 24.82 0.44
CA PHE A 329 -24.16 24.56 -1.00
C PHE A 329 -25.39 23.78 -1.48
N GLU A 330 -26.40 24.48 -2.03
CA GLU A 330 -27.36 23.84 -2.92
C GLU A 330 -26.75 23.74 -4.31
N VAL A 331 -26.50 22.50 -4.75
CA VAL A 331 -26.15 22.20 -6.13
C VAL A 331 -27.48 22.10 -6.89
N PRO A 332 -27.78 22.96 -7.88
CA PRO A 332 -28.97 22.77 -8.70
C PRO A 332 -28.81 21.46 -9.47
N ALA A 333 -29.78 20.56 -9.36
CA ALA A 333 -29.83 19.34 -10.14
C ALA A 333 -29.82 19.69 -11.63
N ARG A 334 -28.86 19.18 -12.39
CA ARG A 334 -28.87 19.28 -13.85
C ARG A 334 -30.10 18.55 -14.41
N PRO A 335 -30.79 19.07 -15.44
CA PRO A 335 -31.77 18.27 -16.16
C PRO A 335 -31.06 17.08 -16.80
N GLY A 336 -31.50 15.87 -16.51
CA GLY A 336 -31.02 14.66 -17.17
C GLY A 336 -31.33 14.68 -18.68
N PRO A 337 -30.67 13.85 -19.49
CA PRO A 337 -31.00 13.72 -20.90
C PRO A 337 -32.45 13.24 -21.06
N GLN A 338 -33.18 13.84 -22.01
CA GLN A 338 -34.51 13.41 -22.45
C GLN A 338 -34.52 11.89 -22.69
N PRO A 339 -35.54 11.15 -22.22
CA PRO A 339 -35.59 9.70 -22.38
C PRO A 339 -35.72 9.35 -23.87
N LYS A 340 -34.88 8.41 -24.35
CA LYS A 340 -35.15 7.70 -25.60
C LYS A 340 -36.46 6.91 -25.45
N PRO A 341 -37.26 6.74 -26.51
CA PRO A 341 -38.49 5.96 -26.44
C PRO A 341 -38.18 4.54 -25.99
N ARG A 342 -38.81 4.12 -24.88
CA ARG A 342 -38.73 2.76 -24.34
C ARG A 342 -39.50 1.81 -25.25
N THR A 343 -38.86 0.74 -25.71
CA THR A 343 -39.56 -0.49 -26.08
C THR A 343 -40.03 -1.20 -24.80
N GLN A 344 -41.26 -1.71 -24.84
CA GLN A 344 -41.91 -2.40 -23.72
C GLN A 344 -41.20 -3.72 -23.38
N SER A 345 -40.32 -3.69 -22.39
CA SER A 345 -40.16 -4.75 -21.38
C SER A 345 -38.99 -4.38 -20.48
N ASP A 346 -39.24 -3.65 -19.39
CA ASP A 346 -38.42 -3.73 -18.17
C ASP A 346 -39.11 -2.94 -17.04
N GLN A 347 -39.52 -3.67 -15.99
CA GLN A 347 -40.05 -3.13 -14.75
C GLN A 347 -38.93 -2.53 -13.87
N PRO A 348 -39.22 -1.55 -12.99
CA PRO A 348 -38.20 -0.85 -12.23
C PRO A 348 -37.75 -1.64 -10.98
N ARG A 349 -36.45 -1.86 -10.83
CA ARG A 349 -35.83 -2.02 -9.50
C ARG A 349 -35.38 -0.63 -9.03
N THR A 350 -35.91 -0.22 -7.90
CA THR A 350 -35.61 1.01 -7.17
C THR A 350 -34.12 1.10 -6.81
N THR A 351 -33.45 2.15 -7.27
CA THR A 351 -32.09 2.52 -6.84
C THR A 351 -32.15 3.55 -5.72
N GLU A 352 -31.94 3.12 -4.48
CA GLU A 352 -31.48 4.00 -3.39
C GLU A 352 -30.02 4.39 -3.65
N PHE A 353 -29.79 5.49 -4.37
CA PHE A 353 -28.42 5.98 -4.64
C PHE A 353 -28.28 7.51 -4.56
N HIS A 354 -29.21 8.21 -3.90
CA HIS A 354 -29.20 9.68 -3.84
C HIS A 354 -29.03 10.30 -2.44
N SER A 355 -28.83 9.51 -1.38
CA SER A 355 -28.58 10.03 -0.02
C SER A 355 -27.12 9.90 0.47
N ALA A 356 -26.25 9.19 -0.25
CA ALA A 356 -24.89 8.87 0.22
C ALA A 356 -23.86 10.01 0.04
N ASN A 357 -23.96 10.81 -1.02
CA ASN A 357 -22.92 11.81 -1.34
C ASN A 357 -23.00 13.09 -0.47
N LEU A 358 -24.20 13.47 0.00
CA LEU A 358 -24.38 14.60 0.92
C LEU A 358 -23.89 14.26 2.34
N ASN A 359 -24.04 13.00 2.76
CA ASN A 359 -23.57 12.54 4.07
C ASN A 359 -22.04 12.37 4.11
N LEU A 360 -21.39 11.96 3.00
CA LEU A 360 -19.92 11.86 2.93
C LEU A 360 -19.21 13.20 3.09
N GLY A 361 -19.78 14.29 2.54
CA GLY A 361 -19.21 15.64 2.69
C GLY A 361 -19.27 16.15 4.14
N ARG A 362 -20.39 15.89 4.83
CA ARG A 362 -20.55 16.23 6.25
C ARG A 362 -19.69 15.35 7.17
N LEU A 363 -19.53 14.06 6.85
CA LEU A 363 -18.68 13.14 7.61
C LEU A 363 -17.20 13.57 7.53
N ARG A 364 -16.69 13.88 6.34
CA ARG A 364 -15.28 14.23 6.13
C ARG A 364 -14.87 15.55 6.79
N LEU A 365 -15.78 16.53 6.87
CA LEU A 365 -15.52 17.78 7.59
C LEU A 365 -15.57 17.61 9.12
N ARG A 366 -16.51 16.80 9.63
CA ARG A 366 -16.55 16.44 11.06
C ARG A 366 -15.37 15.58 11.48
N GLU A 367 -14.92 14.66 10.63
CA GLU A 367 -13.71 13.85 10.85
C GLU A 367 -12.43 14.69 10.78
N ALA A 368 -12.37 15.70 9.91
CA ALA A 368 -11.26 16.66 9.88
C ALA A 368 -11.20 17.53 11.15
N CYS A 369 -12.34 18.01 11.65
CA CYS A 369 -12.42 18.74 12.93
C CYS A 369 -12.16 17.83 14.15
N ALA A 370 -12.61 16.57 14.12
CA ALA A 370 -12.31 15.59 15.17
C ALA A 370 -10.83 15.16 15.17
N SER A 371 -10.20 15.09 14.00
CA SER A 371 -8.76 14.83 13.85
C SER A 371 -7.93 15.97 14.44
N LEU A 372 -8.36 17.22 14.28
CA LEU A 372 -7.74 18.41 14.89
C LEU A 372 -7.84 18.41 16.43
N ARG A 373 -8.91 17.88 17.01
CA ARG A 373 -9.07 17.72 18.47
C ARG A 373 -8.28 16.56 19.08
N SER A 374 -7.81 15.61 18.26
CA SER A 374 -7.06 14.46 18.75
C SER A 374 -5.57 14.79 18.89
N ARG A 375 -4.95 14.45 20.03
CA ARG A 375 -3.54 14.71 20.40
C ARG A 375 -2.47 14.18 19.40
N ARG A 376 -2.86 13.62 18.26
CA ARG A 376 -1.97 13.02 17.25
C ARG A 376 -1.65 13.94 16.06
N CYS A 377 -2.25 15.13 15.96
CA CYS A 377 -1.94 16.12 14.92
C CYS A 377 -0.98 17.26 15.36
N LEU A 378 -0.21 17.08 16.45
CA LEU A 378 0.84 18.03 16.83
C LEU A 378 1.94 18.20 15.78
N PHE A 379 2.13 17.23 14.87
CA PHE A 379 3.26 17.22 13.93
C PHE A 379 3.29 18.39 12.93
N LEU A 380 2.14 18.98 12.59
CA LEU A 380 2.07 20.15 11.68
C LEU A 380 2.22 21.51 12.41
N LEU A 381 2.10 21.51 13.75
CA LEU A 381 2.37 22.67 14.61
C LEU A 381 3.77 22.63 15.26
N CYS A 382 4.47 21.48 15.18
CA CYS A 382 5.83 21.32 15.73
C CYS A 382 6.92 22.02 14.91
N LEU A 383 6.68 22.42 13.65
CA LEU A 383 7.69 23.11 12.82
C LEU A 383 8.22 24.41 13.45
N PRO A 384 7.36 25.34 13.95
CA PRO A 384 7.84 26.53 14.65
C PRO A 384 8.53 26.21 15.98
N MET A 385 8.13 25.15 16.70
CA MET A 385 8.79 24.70 17.95
C MET A 385 10.19 24.11 17.69
N ALA A 386 10.34 23.33 16.61
CA ALA A 386 11.62 22.79 16.18
C ALA A 386 12.58 23.90 15.69
N MET A 387 12.05 24.94 15.03
CA MET A 387 12.82 26.14 14.67
C MET A 387 13.29 26.91 15.91
N ALA A 388 12.43 27.11 16.91
CA ALA A 388 12.80 27.80 18.16
C ALA A 388 13.88 27.02 18.95
N MET A 389 13.74 25.70 19.06
CA MET A 389 14.74 24.82 19.70
C MET A 389 16.08 24.81 18.95
N ALA A 390 16.08 24.85 17.62
CA ALA A 390 17.29 24.88 16.81
C ALA A 390 18.05 26.21 16.90
N ILE A 391 17.32 27.32 17.09
CA ILE A 391 17.90 28.66 17.33
C ILE A 391 18.51 28.74 18.75
N LEU A 392 17.84 28.18 19.75
CA LEU A 392 18.35 28.14 21.14
C LEU A 392 19.63 27.30 21.30
N ARG A 393 19.80 26.24 20.51
CA ARG A 393 21.02 25.40 20.52
C ARG A 393 22.25 26.03 19.84
N ARG A 394 22.10 27.13 19.10
CA ARG A 394 23.20 27.79 18.36
C ARG A 394 23.73 29.06 19.00
N MET A 395 23.22 29.47 20.16
CA MET A 395 23.80 30.60 20.90
C MET A 395 25.02 30.13 21.71
N PRO A 396 26.18 30.79 21.59
CA PRO A 396 27.34 30.47 22.41
C PRO A 396 27.03 30.78 23.89
N LEU A 397 27.37 29.85 24.78
CA LEU A 397 27.34 30.10 26.22
C LEU A 397 28.47 31.09 26.55
N PRO A 398 28.21 32.26 27.15
CA PRO A 398 29.26 33.00 27.85
C PRO A 398 29.62 32.23 29.12
N GLY A 399 30.92 32.19 29.44
CA GLY A 399 31.50 31.46 30.57
C GLY A 399 31.04 31.92 31.94
#